data_AF-A0A2Z6QW31-F1
#
_entry.id   AF-A0A2Z6QW31-F1
#
_cell.length_a   1.000
_cell.length_b   1.000
_cell.length_c   1.000
_cell.angle_alpha   90.00
_cell.angle_beta   90.00
_cell.angle_gamma   90.00
#
_symmetry.space_group_name_H-M   'P 1'
#
loop_
_entity.id
_entity.type
_entity.pdbx_description
1 polymer ?
#
loop_
_entity_poly.entity_id
_entity_poly.type
_entity_poly.pdbx_seq_one_letter_code
_entity_poly.pdbx_strand_id
1 'polypeptide(L)'
;MTERVYPNAIVLNKKNILETSNESNKFQKKTYKIPHGYVVKTTWSRASKKQTICREIDYINAVPQFHIKYDSNFQYVVSSTKSVTNAAIKYEPLLKPGTKAKISGPILFGLQLDSIRKAHESRKRGNLIKPAINCTSSILEKRIKKLAIKIQSNFKNDIKRVYHQSDQVILDNIKFSVNKKDCFQVSCGLENEINRTHQFRSVVKADYQGQISRESYQELAAVEGNLPCKNSVSNERIAITDNMNQLIKISLVNMNRRDKLEEALGSDESEFRNPEITREAIDIMGINTTIHLRVSSDECNVECKIKHVMITFMILNHKEHHHHADYHYTTVLYPQTEKYNILEFILNPFFNELQSLKENELEAAEILWNFELYFSSDWKSLAICLGLNGPTSNYFCP
;
A
#
# COMPACT_ATOMS: atom_id res chain seq x y z
N MET A 1 20.20 22.56 32.03
CA MET A 1 20.35 21.47 33.02
C MET A 1 20.30 20.15 32.28
N THR A 2 21.42 19.43 32.30
CA THR A 2 21.65 18.16 31.60
C THR A 2 21.03 16.99 32.38
N GLU A 3 19.99 16.38 31.83
CA GLU A 3 19.37 15.19 32.40
C GLU A 3 20.09 13.94 31.85
N ARG A 4 20.96 13.34 32.67
CA ARG A 4 21.60 12.05 32.37
C ARG A 4 20.55 10.95 32.52
N VAL A 5 20.30 10.23 31.43
CA VAL A 5 19.52 8.98 31.41
C VAL A 5 20.24 7.96 32.32
N TYR A 6 19.59 7.55 33.41
CA TYR A 6 19.99 6.34 34.13
C TYR A 6 19.07 5.17 33.77
N PRO A 7 19.63 3.96 33.61
CA PRO A 7 18.96 2.83 32.99
C PRO A 7 17.77 2.32 33.81
N ASN A 8 16.86 1.71 33.06
CA ASN A 8 15.73 0.94 33.55
C ASN A 8 16.11 0.07 34.75
N ALA A 9 15.15 -0.05 35.66
CA ALA A 9 15.10 -1.03 36.74
C ALA A 9 15.92 -2.28 36.40
N ILE A 10 16.88 -2.59 37.28
CA ILE A 10 17.61 -3.84 37.30
C ILE A 10 16.62 -4.97 37.03
N VAL A 11 16.76 -5.59 35.87
CA VAL A 11 16.19 -6.90 35.55
C VAL A 11 16.83 -7.85 36.54
N LEU A 12 16.10 -8.22 37.60
CA LEU A 12 16.50 -9.35 38.41
C LEU A 12 16.31 -10.60 37.55
N ASN A 13 17.41 -11.25 37.22
CA ASN A 13 17.48 -12.46 36.42
C ASN A 13 16.41 -13.49 36.84
N LYS A 14 15.57 -13.88 35.87
CA LYS A 14 14.90 -15.19 35.89
C LYS A 14 15.98 -16.25 35.77
N LYS A 15 16.29 -16.96 36.86
CA LYS A 15 16.72 -18.36 36.80
C LYS A 15 16.63 -19.04 38.17
N ASN A 16 15.99 -20.22 38.13
CA ASN A 16 16.03 -21.33 39.08
C ASN A 16 15.32 -21.16 40.42
N ILE A 17 14.01 -21.46 40.48
CA ILE A 17 13.47 -22.39 41.49
C ILE A 17 12.43 -23.29 40.80
N LEU A 18 12.73 -24.58 40.87
CA LEU A 18 11.97 -25.74 40.44
C LEU A 18 10.55 -25.73 41.01
N GLU A 19 9.57 -26.19 40.23
CA GLU A 19 8.23 -26.50 40.69
C GLU A 19 8.29 -27.55 41.80
N THR A 20 7.78 -27.18 42.98
CA THR A 20 7.12 -28.14 43.87
C THR A 20 5.88 -27.46 44.42
N SER A 21 4.74 -28.04 44.05
CA SER A 21 3.41 -27.82 44.60
C SER A 21 3.45 -27.68 46.12
N ASN A 22 2.90 -26.59 46.64
CA ASN A 22 2.20 -26.55 47.92
C ASN A 22 1.35 -25.28 48.00
N GLU A 23 0.04 -25.47 47.94
CA GLU A 23 -0.97 -24.46 48.23
C GLU A 23 -0.74 -23.91 49.64
N SER A 24 -0.27 -22.67 49.72
CA SER A 24 -0.48 -21.81 50.88
C SER A 24 -0.63 -20.38 50.36
N ASN A 25 -1.74 -19.74 50.75
CA ASN A 25 -2.12 -18.38 50.35
C ASN A 25 -0.98 -17.37 50.58
N LYS A 26 -0.12 -17.16 49.59
CA LYS A 26 0.86 -16.06 49.56
C LYS A 26 0.16 -14.82 49.03
N PHE A 27 -0.18 -13.88 49.92
CA PHE A 27 -0.56 -12.52 49.57
C PHE A 27 0.42 -11.95 48.51
N GLN A 28 -0.05 -11.70 47.29
CA GLN A 28 0.74 -11.03 46.26
C GLN A 28 1.17 -9.65 46.78
N LYS A 29 2.47 -9.43 46.90
CA LYS A 29 3.06 -8.19 47.42
C LYS A 29 2.88 -7.08 46.37
N LYS A 30 1.91 -6.18 46.56
CA LYS A 30 1.70 -5.03 45.67
C LYS A 30 2.97 -4.16 45.61
N THR A 31 3.54 -4.00 44.42
CA THR A 31 4.70 -3.14 44.16
C THR A 31 4.26 -1.82 43.55
N TYR A 32 4.85 -0.72 44.00
CA TYR A 32 4.54 0.64 43.50
C TYR A 32 5.79 1.24 42.88
N LYS A 33 5.63 1.91 41.72
CA LYS A 33 6.71 2.68 41.10
C LYS A 33 7.05 3.89 41.98
N ILE A 34 8.33 4.13 42.19
CA ILE A 34 8.81 5.23 43.03
C ILE A 34 9.13 6.44 42.11
N PRO A 35 8.41 7.57 42.25
CA PRO A 35 8.65 8.75 41.44
C PRO A 35 9.88 9.55 41.90
N HIS A 36 10.51 10.29 40.97
CA HIS A 36 11.56 11.27 41.24
C HIS A 36 10.97 12.70 41.22
N GLY A 37 11.45 13.60 42.09
CA GLY A 37 10.93 14.96 42.20
C GLY A 37 9.48 14.99 42.68
N TYR A 38 9.10 14.03 43.52
CA TYR A 38 7.73 13.88 44.00
C TYR A 38 7.53 14.70 45.26
N VAL A 39 6.55 15.59 45.27
CA VAL A 39 6.18 16.38 46.45
C VAL A 39 4.67 16.36 46.63
N VAL A 40 4.20 15.85 47.77
CA VAL A 40 2.78 15.82 48.10
C VAL A 40 2.53 16.29 49.53
N LYS A 41 1.62 17.25 49.66
CA LYS A 41 1.08 17.71 50.93
C LYS A 41 -0.26 17.00 51.16
N THR A 42 -0.42 16.38 52.31
CA THR A 42 -1.74 15.90 52.73
C THR A 42 -2.01 16.30 54.16
N THR A 43 -3.28 16.57 54.42
CA THR A 43 -3.81 16.92 55.72
C THR A 43 -4.81 15.85 56.12
N TRP A 44 -4.75 15.38 57.37
CA TRP A 44 -5.74 14.45 57.91
C TRP A 44 -6.22 14.92 59.30
N SER A 45 -7.31 14.32 59.79
CA SER A 45 -8.04 14.65 61.04
C SER A 45 -9.13 15.73 60.91
N ARG A 46 -10.04 15.77 61.89
CA ARG A 46 -11.18 16.70 61.97
C ARG A 46 -10.85 17.93 62.81
N ALA A 47 -11.37 19.08 62.36
CA ALA A 47 -11.38 20.37 63.08
C ALA A 47 -10.03 20.78 63.70
N SER A 48 -9.96 20.97 65.02
CA SER A 48 -8.82 21.52 65.77
C SER A 48 -7.60 20.58 65.87
N LYS A 49 -7.67 19.36 65.34
CA LYS A 49 -6.57 18.37 65.34
C LYS A 49 -6.00 18.09 63.94
N LYS A 50 -6.22 18.99 62.98
CA LYS A 50 -5.68 18.86 61.61
C LYS A 50 -4.16 18.78 61.65
N GLN A 51 -3.62 17.73 61.04
CA GLN A 51 -2.18 17.54 60.87
C GLN A 51 -1.86 17.54 59.38
N THR A 52 -0.94 18.40 58.98
CA THR A 52 -0.47 18.52 57.59
C THR A 52 0.97 18.07 57.53
N ILE A 53 1.30 17.17 56.61
CA ILE A 53 2.70 16.75 56.40
C ILE A 53 3.12 16.82 54.93
N CYS A 54 4.36 17.22 54.76
CA CYS A 54 5.24 17.20 53.59
C CYS A 54 5.69 15.78 53.21
N ARG A 55 5.46 15.24 52.01
CA ARG A 55 6.18 14.04 51.56
C ARG A 55 6.96 14.36 50.32
N GLU A 56 8.22 13.95 50.33
CA GLU A 56 9.12 14.18 49.24
C GLU A 56 9.89 12.90 48.89
N ILE A 57 10.05 12.63 47.60
CA ILE A 57 10.85 11.52 47.10
C ILE A 57 11.78 12.02 46.00
N ASP A 58 13.07 11.89 46.28
CA ASP A 58 14.15 12.26 45.36
C ASP A 58 15.13 11.11 45.18
N TYR A 59 15.92 11.20 44.13
CA TYR A 59 16.99 10.25 43.86
C TYR A 59 18.31 11.00 43.98
N ILE A 60 19.14 10.57 44.95
CA ILE A 60 20.51 11.07 45.12
C ILE A 60 21.44 9.90 44.81
N ASN A 61 22.29 10.06 43.79
CA ASN A 61 23.20 9.00 43.31
C ASN A 61 22.48 7.67 43.03
N ALA A 62 21.33 7.73 42.33
CA ALA A 62 20.47 6.59 42.00
C ALA A 62 19.83 5.86 43.20
N VAL A 63 20.00 6.36 44.42
CA VAL A 63 19.34 5.82 45.62
C VAL A 63 18.12 6.70 45.96
N PRO A 64 16.91 6.13 46.10
CA PRO A 64 15.73 6.89 46.48
C PRO A 64 15.83 7.33 47.95
N GLN A 65 15.57 8.61 48.20
CA GLN A 65 15.43 9.20 49.53
C GLN A 65 13.97 9.57 49.77
N PHE A 66 13.40 8.99 50.82
CA PHE A 66 12.02 9.20 51.23
C PHE A 66 12.00 10.16 52.42
N HIS A 67 11.42 11.35 52.24
CA HIS A 67 11.34 12.40 53.24
C HIS A 67 9.89 12.62 53.70
N ILE A 68 9.71 12.72 55.01
CA ILE A 68 8.47 13.15 55.65
C ILE A 68 8.78 14.42 56.44
N LYS A 69 8.28 15.56 55.97
CA LYS A 69 8.40 16.84 56.64
C LYS A 69 7.14 17.14 57.44
N TYR A 70 7.25 17.51 58.71
CA TYR A 70 6.10 17.65 59.61
C TYR A 70 6.25 18.86 60.56
N ASP A 71 5.17 19.14 61.32
CA ASP A 71 4.98 20.33 62.16
C ASP A 71 4.69 21.64 61.40
N SER A 72 4.42 22.71 62.14
CA SER A 72 4.20 24.08 61.64
C SER A 72 5.41 24.50 60.79
N ASN A 73 5.15 24.81 59.53
CA ASN A 73 6.15 25.16 58.50
C ASN A 73 7.08 24.02 58.01
N PHE A 74 6.78 22.74 58.30
CA PHE A 74 7.55 21.58 57.81
C PHE A 74 9.03 21.58 58.24
N GLN A 75 9.32 22.13 59.43
CA GLN A 75 10.68 22.30 59.93
C GLN A 75 11.39 20.97 60.22
N TYR A 76 10.66 19.96 60.70
CA TYR A 76 11.23 18.66 61.06
C TYR A 76 11.13 17.68 59.89
N VAL A 77 12.17 16.88 59.67
CA VAL A 77 12.26 15.93 58.56
C VAL A 77 12.67 14.55 59.04
N VAL A 78 11.86 13.54 58.72
CA VAL A 78 12.22 12.13 58.84
C VAL A 78 12.63 11.60 57.48
N SER A 79 13.80 10.98 57.38
CA SER A 79 14.31 10.41 56.14
C SER A 79 14.56 8.90 56.21
N SER A 80 14.45 8.24 55.07
CA SER A 80 14.78 6.83 54.88
C SER A 80 15.29 6.61 53.46
N THR A 81 16.32 5.80 53.31
CA THR A 81 16.82 5.33 52.01
C THR A 81 16.35 3.91 51.69
N LYS A 82 15.74 3.22 52.66
CA LYS A 82 15.36 1.79 52.53
C LYS A 82 14.00 1.59 51.86
N SER A 83 12.97 2.31 52.31
CA SER A 83 11.60 2.26 51.76
C SER A 83 10.71 3.35 52.36
N VAL A 84 9.58 3.61 51.71
CA VAL A 84 8.47 4.44 52.25
C VAL A 84 7.90 3.90 53.56
N THR A 85 7.86 2.58 53.72
CA THR A 85 7.38 1.93 54.95
C THR A 85 8.34 2.19 56.11
N ASN A 86 9.65 2.12 55.84
CA ASN A 86 10.66 2.44 56.85
C ASN A 86 10.62 3.94 57.24
N ALA A 87 10.34 4.84 56.29
CA ALA A 87 10.11 6.25 56.61
C ALA A 87 8.87 6.43 57.52
N ALA A 88 7.77 5.74 57.21
CA ALA A 88 6.54 5.80 58.00
C ALA A 88 6.73 5.25 59.43
N ILE A 89 7.46 4.14 59.59
CA ILE A 89 7.77 3.55 60.90
C ILE A 89 8.60 4.52 61.76
N LYS A 90 9.56 5.23 61.17
CA LYS A 90 10.33 6.26 61.89
C LYS A 90 9.48 7.46 62.31
N TYR A 91 8.45 7.78 61.53
CA TYR A 91 7.55 8.91 61.79
C TYR A 91 6.46 8.58 62.83
N GLU A 92 6.01 7.33 62.88
CA GLU A 92 4.88 6.88 63.71
C GLU A 92 5.00 7.21 65.22
N PRO A 93 6.15 6.97 65.91
CA PRO A 93 6.31 7.33 67.32
C PRO A 93 6.21 8.84 67.59
N LEU A 94 6.56 9.66 66.60
CA LEU A 94 6.54 11.13 66.68
C LEU A 94 5.11 11.67 66.53
N LEU A 95 4.22 10.89 65.90
CA LEU A 95 2.82 11.26 65.70
C LEU A 95 1.95 10.94 66.91
N LYS A 96 2.17 9.77 67.53
CA LYS A 96 1.41 9.27 68.69
C LYS A 96 2.34 8.45 69.60
N PRO A 97 3.03 9.09 70.55
CA PRO A 97 3.88 8.37 71.49
C PRO A 97 3.03 7.36 72.31
N GLY A 98 3.47 6.10 72.35
CA GLY A 98 2.84 5.03 73.15
C GLY A 98 1.77 4.17 72.45
N THR A 99 1.46 4.41 71.17
CA THR A 99 0.48 3.59 70.42
C THR A 99 1.18 2.51 69.57
N LYS A 100 0.64 1.29 69.52
CA LYS A 100 1.14 0.18 68.66
C LYS A 100 0.62 0.22 67.20
N ALA A 101 0.06 1.35 66.77
CA ALA A 101 -0.72 1.43 65.54
C ALA A 101 0.13 1.76 64.30
N LYS A 102 0.39 0.73 63.48
CA LYS A 102 1.25 0.83 62.30
C LYS A 102 0.68 1.72 61.19
N ILE A 103 1.48 2.66 60.69
CA ILE A 103 1.12 3.47 59.51
C ILE A 103 1.65 2.81 58.23
N SER A 104 0.76 2.59 57.26
CA SER A 104 1.17 2.05 55.96
C SER A 104 1.92 3.11 55.12
N GLY A 105 3.19 2.84 54.81
CA GLY A 105 4.04 3.73 54.00
C GLY A 105 3.45 4.09 52.63
N PRO A 106 3.01 3.12 51.81
CA PRO A 106 2.38 3.40 50.51
C PRO A 106 1.12 4.27 50.62
N ILE A 107 0.34 4.12 51.70
CA ILE A 107 -0.84 4.95 51.97
C ILE A 107 -0.40 6.36 52.39
N LEU A 108 0.59 6.44 53.28
CA LEU A 108 1.11 7.70 53.80
C LEU A 108 1.70 8.59 52.69
N PHE A 109 2.38 7.97 51.73
CA PHE A 109 2.93 8.64 50.54
C PHE A 109 1.92 8.75 49.40
N GLY A 110 0.72 8.17 49.51
CA GLY A 110 -0.31 8.24 48.46
C GLY A 110 0.02 7.46 47.18
N LEU A 111 1.04 6.59 47.18
CA LEU A 111 1.51 5.87 45.99
C LEU A 111 0.47 4.91 45.38
N GLN A 112 -0.56 4.58 46.17
CA GLN A 112 -1.69 3.77 45.73
C GLN A 112 -2.76 4.56 44.94
N LEU A 113 -2.69 5.89 44.89
CA LEU A 113 -3.72 6.70 44.25
C LEU A 113 -3.60 6.67 42.72
N ASP A 114 -4.69 6.32 42.05
CA ASP A 114 -4.76 6.25 40.59
C ASP A 114 -4.52 7.58 39.90
N SER A 115 -4.92 8.69 40.52
CA SER A 115 -4.66 10.04 40.03
C SER A 115 -3.16 10.33 39.92
N ILE A 116 -2.36 9.85 40.88
CA ILE A 116 -0.90 10.01 40.89
C ILE A 116 -0.25 9.13 39.81
N ARG A 117 -0.72 7.89 39.64
CA ARG A 117 -0.27 6.99 38.57
C ARG A 117 -0.52 7.62 37.18
N LYS A 118 -1.72 8.14 36.94
CA LYS A 118 -2.09 8.80 35.67
C LYS A 118 -1.26 10.06 35.42
N ALA A 119 -1.03 10.89 36.44
CA ALA A 119 -0.20 12.10 36.33
C ALA A 119 1.27 11.78 36.01
N HIS A 120 1.78 10.64 36.50
CA HIS A 120 3.14 10.20 36.22
C HIS A 120 3.30 9.71 34.76
N GLU A 121 2.32 8.96 34.25
CA GLU A 121 2.34 8.48 32.86
C GLU A 121 2.22 9.60 31.83
N SER A 122 1.48 10.67 32.15
CA SER A 122 1.33 11.83 31.26
C SER A 122 2.60 12.69 31.17
N ARG A 123 3.37 12.85 32.26
CA ARG A 123 4.63 13.63 32.26
C ARG A 123 5.74 13.02 31.41
N LYS A 124 5.74 11.70 31.18
CA LYS A 124 6.71 11.05 30.25
C LYS A 124 6.47 11.39 28.77
N ARG A 125 5.32 11.97 28.41
CA ARG A 125 5.02 12.43 27.04
C ARG A 125 5.43 13.88 26.80
N GLY A 126 6.65 14.27 27.21
CA GLY A 126 7.25 15.52 26.77
C GLY A 126 7.54 15.47 25.26
N ASN A 127 7.29 16.56 24.54
CA ASN A 127 7.50 16.70 23.09
C ASN A 127 8.98 16.55 22.69
N LEU A 128 9.50 15.32 22.62
CA LEU A 128 10.79 15.04 21.99
C LEU A 128 10.52 14.76 20.51
N ILE A 129 10.71 15.78 19.66
CA ILE A 129 10.74 15.58 18.21
C ILE A 129 11.91 14.63 17.94
N LYS A 130 11.60 13.37 17.60
CA LYS A 130 12.61 12.36 17.29
C LYS A 130 13.52 12.83 16.14
N PRO A 131 14.84 12.57 16.19
CA PRO A 131 15.73 12.79 15.05
C PRO A 131 15.22 12.06 13.80
N ALA A 132 15.45 12.65 12.62
CA ALA A 132 15.00 12.08 11.35
C ALA A 132 15.51 10.65 11.12
N ILE A 133 16.75 10.35 11.54
CA ILE A 133 17.36 9.02 11.44
C ILE A 133 16.62 7.93 12.23
N ASN A 134 15.84 8.33 13.24
CA ASN A 134 15.06 7.45 14.10
C ASN A 134 13.55 7.55 13.81
N CYS A 135 13.18 8.09 12.65
CA CYS A 135 11.80 8.22 12.21
C CYS A 135 11.48 7.22 11.10
N THR A 136 10.26 6.68 11.13
CA THR A 136 9.71 5.94 9.99
C THR A 136 9.38 6.91 8.86
N SER A 137 9.31 6.39 7.62
CA SER A 137 8.91 7.16 6.43
C SER A 137 7.61 7.94 6.65
N SER A 138 6.60 7.31 7.25
CA SER A 138 5.30 7.93 7.54
C SER A 138 5.37 9.13 8.50
N ILE A 139 6.31 9.14 9.45
CA ILE A 139 6.52 10.26 10.37
C ILE A 139 7.24 11.40 9.63
N LEU A 140 8.22 11.07 8.79
CA LEU A 140 8.90 12.05 7.95
C LEU A 140 7.92 12.71 6.99
N GLU A 141 7.06 11.94 6.32
CA GLU A 141 6.02 12.44 5.41
C GLU A 141 5.07 13.44 6.09
N LYS A 142 4.61 13.12 7.29
CA LYS A 142 3.76 14.04 8.08
C LYS A 142 4.47 15.36 8.41
N ARG A 143 5.77 15.30 8.73
CA ARG A 143 6.57 16.49 9.01
C ARG A 143 6.78 17.33 7.76
N ILE A 144 7.07 16.68 6.63
CA ILE A 144 7.24 17.32 5.33
C ILE A 144 5.96 18.05 4.93
N LYS A 145 4.80 17.38 4.97
CA LYS A 145 3.49 18.00 4.69
C LYS A 145 3.23 19.22 5.58
N LYS A 146 3.52 19.11 6.89
CA LYS A 146 3.35 20.22 7.83
C LYS A 146 4.23 21.43 7.49
N LEU A 147 5.46 21.19 7.05
CA LEU A 147 6.38 22.24 6.61
C LEU A 147 5.94 22.86 5.29
N ALA A 148 5.55 22.05 4.31
CA ALA A 148 5.04 22.50 3.02
C ALA A 148 3.81 23.41 3.17
N ILE A 149 2.82 23.01 4.00
CA ILE A 149 1.64 23.83 4.31
C ILE A 149 2.05 25.21 4.86
N LYS A 150 3.03 25.24 5.77
CA LYS A 150 3.51 26.49 6.37
C LYS A 150 4.24 27.39 5.37
N ILE A 151 5.03 26.81 4.47
CA ILE A 151 5.68 27.55 3.39
C ILE A 151 4.63 28.09 2.42
N GLN A 152 3.66 27.28 2.02
CA GLN A 152 2.61 27.68 1.09
C GLN A 152 1.75 28.82 1.66
N SER A 153 1.43 28.78 2.96
CA SER A 153 0.70 29.88 3.61
C SER A 153 1.51 31.17 3.63
N ASN A 154 2.80 31.09 3.90
CA ASN A 154 3.68 32.27 3.91
C ASN A 154 3.86 32.83 2.50
N PHE A 155 4.11 31.97 1.53
CA PHE A 155 4.25 32.34 0.11
C PHE A 155 3.03 33.12 -0.38
N LYS A 156 1.81 32.64 -0.12
CA LYS A 156 0.58 33.35 -0.49
C LYS A 156 0.45 34.74 0.13
N ASN A 157 0.94 34.92 1.36
CA ASN A 157 0.91 36.21 2.05
C ASN A 157 1.95 37.18 1.49
N ASP A 158 3.14 36.68 1.16
CA ASP A 158 4.28 37.49 0.74
C ASP A 158 4.20 37.91 -0.73
N ILE A 159 3.58 37.10 -1.61
CA ILE A 159 3.40 37.45 -3.04
C ILE A 159 2.80 38.85 -3.20
N LYS A 160 1.76 39.17 -2.42
CA LYS A 160 1.05 40.45 -2.50
C LYS A 160 1.90 41.68 -2.18
N ARG A 161 3.08 41.47 -1.54
CA ARG A 161 4.02 42.53 -1.17
C ARG A 161 5.18 42.68 -2.16
N VAL A 162 5.44 41.64 -2.97
CA VAL A 162 6.62 41.56 -3.83
C VAL A 162 6.25 41.70 -5.30
N TYR A 163 5.12 41.15 -5.72
CA TYR A 163 4.65 41.14 -7.11
C TYR A 163 3.43 42.04 -7.30
N HIS A 164 3.23 42.51 -8.53
CA HIS A 164 2.05 43.28 -8.87
C HIS A 164 0.82 42.37 -8.96
N GLN A 165 -0.38 42.92 -8.73
CA GLN A 165 -1.62 42.12 -8.67
C GLN A 165 -2.01 41.49 -10.02
N SER A 166 -1.44 41.98 -11.13
CA SER A 166 -1.61 41.40 -12.46
C SER A 166 -0.74 40.15 -12.69
N ASP A 167 0.28 39.92 -11.87
CA ASP A 167 1.25 38.86 -12.11
C ASP A 167 0.75 37.54 -11.54
N GLN A 168 0.72 36.50 -12.37
CA GLN A 168 0.33 35.15 -11.94
C GLN A 168 1.53 34.43 -11.33
N VAL A 169 1.66 34.49 -10.00
CA VAL A 169 2.75 33.84 -9.27
C VAL A 169 2.28 32.51 -8.68
N ILE A 170 2.94 31.41 -9.08
CA ILE A 170 2.62 30.04 -8.67
C ILE A 170 3.84 29.43 -7.96
N LEU A 171 3.60 28.71 -6.86
CA LEU A 171 4.63 27.89 -6.20
C LEU A 171 4.51 26.46 -6.73
N ASP A 172 5.42 26.06 -7.62
CA ASP A 172 5.35 24.74 -8.25
C ASP A 172 5.82 23.64 -7.31
N ASN A 173 7.03 23.74 -6.78
CA ASN A 173 7.66 22.68 -5.98
C ASN A 173 8.46 23.24 -4.79
N ILE A 174 8.38 22.56 -3.64
CA ILE A 174 9.26 22.78 -2.49
C ILE A 174 10.23 21.60 -2.41
N LYS A 175 11.52 21.86 -2.64
CA LYS A 175 12.58 20.85 -2.54
C LYS A 175 13.54 21.19 -1.40
N PHE A 176 13.78 20.24 -0.50
CA PHE A 176 14.72 20.41 0.61
C PHE A 176 15.32 19.06 1.02
N SER A 177 16.45 19.08 1.73
CA SER A 177 17.07 17.86 2.25
C SER A 177 17.24 17.89 3.76
N VAL A 178 17.19 16.70 4.38
CA VAL A 178 17.55 16.51 5.79
C VAL A 178 18.80 15.63 5.84
N ASN A 179 19.78 16.03 6.63
CA ASN A 179 21.06 15.32 6.82
C ASN A 179 21.83 15.02 5.51
N LYS A 180 21.65 15.86 4.46
CA LYS A 180 22.27 15.71 3.13
C LYS A 180 21.98 14.39 2.39
N LYS A 181 21.14 13.50 2.94
CA LYS A 181 20.85 12.17 2.38
C LYS A 181 19.39 12.02 1.96
N ASP A 182 18.47 12.63 2.71
CA ASP A 182 17.04 12.51 2.43
C ASP A 182 16.58 13.76 1.68
N CYS A 183 16.49 13.67 0.34
CA CYS A 183 15.94 14.74 -0.48
C CYS A 183 14.42 14.58 -0.58
N PHE A 184 13.68 15.63 -0.23
CA PHE A 184 12.23 15.67 -0.28
C PHE A 184 11.78 16.71 -1.29
N GLN A 185 10.76 16.36 -2.07
CA GLN A 185 10.10 17.25 -3.02
C GLN A 185 8.60 17.20 -2.77
N VAL A 186 7.97 18.36 -2.66
CA VAL A 186 6.52 18.50 -2.49
C VAL A 186 6.00 19.42 -3.58
N SER A 187 5.13 18.91 -4.45
CA SER A 187 4.40 19.71 -5.42
C SER A 187 3.34 20.55 -4.71
N CYS A 188 3.33 21.85 -5.00
CA CYS A 188 2.48 22.86 -4.39
C CYS A 188 1.52 23.54 -5.39
N GLY A 189 1.69 23.27 -6.69
CA GLY A 189 0.83 23.77 -7.75
C GLY A 189 -0.55 23.12 -7.76
N LEU A 190 -1.55 23.87 -8.25
CA LEU A 190 -2.81 23.32 -8.73
C LEU A 190 -2.52 22.64 -10.08
N GLU A 191 -2.10 21.39 -10.06
CA GLU A 191 -2.17 20.59 -11.28
C GLU A 191 -3.64 20.31 -11.57
N ASN A 192 -4.13 20.82 -12.70
CA ASN A 192 -5.43 20.45 -13.23
C ASN A 192 -5.50 18.92 -13.31
N GLU A 193 -6.55 18.31 -12.79
CA GLU A 193 -6.74 16.84 -12.83
C GLU A 193 -6.60 16.30 -14.26
N ILE A 194 -7.06 17.06 -15.25
CA ILE A 194 -6.91 16.78 -16.69
C ILE A 194 -5.44 16.62 -17.11
N ASN A 195 -4.54 17.46 -16.57
CA ASN A 195 -3.12 17.42 -16.90
C ASN A 195 -2.43 16.21 -16.24
N ARG A 196 -2.88 15.83 -15.03
CA ARG A 196 -2.41 14.62 -14.32
C ARG A 196 -2.84 13.33 -15.02
N THR A 197 -4.09 13.23 -15.45
CA THR A 197 -4.58 12.06 -16.21
C THR A 197 -3.83 11.91 -17.53
N HIS A 198 -3.61 13.01 -18.26
CA HIS A 198 -2.80 12.99 -19.48
C HIS A 198 -1.35 12.54 -19.22
N GLN A 199 -0.75 13.03 -18.13
CA GLN A 199 0.59 12.61 -17.70
C GLN A 199 0.64 11.12 -17.39
N PHE A 200 -0.33 10.58 -16.64
CA PHE A 200 -0.39 9.15 -16.31
C PHE A 200 -0.58 8.30 -17.56
N ARG A 201 -1.48 8.70 -18.48
CA ARG A 201 -1.68 8.00 -19.75
C ARG A 201 -0.44 8.00 -20.62
N SER A 202 0.29 9.11 -20.67
CA SER A 202 1.56 9.21 -21.42
C SER A 202 2.61 8.25 -20.85
N VAL A 203 2.70 8.15 -19.53
CA VAL A 203 3.60 7.20 -18.86
C VAL A 203 3.17 5.75 -19.10
N VAL A 204 1.88 5.43 -18.98
CA VAL A 204 1.36 4.09 -19.29
C VAL A 204 1.69 3.69 -20.73
N LYS A 205 1.52 4.62 -21.68
CA LYS A 205 1.86 4.39 -23.08
C LYS A 205 3.35 4.13 -23.27
N ALA A 206 4.21 4.96 -22.65
CA ALA A 206 5.66 4.78 -22.72
C ALA A 206 6.13 3.47 -22.09
N ASP A 207 5.53 3.06 -20.96
CA ASP A 207 5.82 1.77 -20.33
C ASP A 207 5.45 0.60 -21.25
N TYR A 208 4.29 0.69 -21.90
CA TYR A 208 3.77 -0.37 -22.77
C TYR A 208 4.60 -0.50 -24.05
N GLN A 209 4.85 0.62 -24.73
CA GLN A 209 5.65 0.65 -25.96
C GLN A 209 7.13 0.35 -25.69
N GLY A 210 7.66 0.83 -24.57
CA GLY A 210 9.04 0.61 -24.16
C GLY A 210 9.30 -0.72 -23.44
N GLN A 211 8.27 -1.55 -23.24
CA GLN A 211 8.33 -2.81 -22.49
C GLN A 211 9.01 -2.65 -21.11
N ILE A 212 8.73 -1.53 -20.43
CA ILE A 212 9.36 -1.21 -19.16
C ILE A 212 8.76 -2.11 -18.08
N SER A 213 9.61 -2.94 -17.48
CA SER A 213 9.17 -3.81 -16.39
C SER A 213 8.68 -2.99 -15.20
N ARG A 214 7.77 -3.58 -14.43
CA ARG A 214 7.21 -2.94 -13.23
C ARG A 214 8.27 -2.61 -12.19
N GLU A 215 9.37 -3.37 -12.14
CA GLU A 215 10.50 -3.13 -11.24
C GLU A 215 11.38 -1.99 -11.76
N SER A 216 11.72 -2.03 -13.06
CA SER A 216 12.50 -0.96 -13.71
C SER A 216 11.83 0.40 -13.59
N TYR A 217 10.51 0.47 -13.77
CA TYR A 217 9.76 1.71 -13.55
C TYR A 217 9.83 2.20 -12.10
N GLN A 218 9.85 1.31 -11.10
CA GLN A 218 9.99 1.71 -9.70
C GLN A 218 11.34 2.34 -9.42
N GLU A 219 12.41 1.77 -9.97
CA GLU A 219 13.75 2.32 -9.81
C GLU A 219 13.85 3.70 -10.46
N LEU A 220 13.29 3.88 -11.66
CA LEU A 220 13.22 5.18 -12.33
C LEU A 220 12.43 6.21 -11.52
N ALA A 221 11.23 5.84 -11.05
CA ALA A 221 10.39 6.73 -10.25
C ALA A 221 10.98 7.05 -8.86
N ALA A 222 11.92 6.23 -8.36
CA ALA A 222 12.64 6.53 -7.12
C ALA A 222 13.72 7.60 -7.30
N VAL A 223 14.25 7.75 -8.52
CA VAL A 223 15.28 8.74 -8.86
C VAL A 223 14.66 10.04 -9.36
N GLU A 224 13.61 9.97 -10.19
CA GLU A 224 12.95 11.13 -10.79
C GLU A 224 11.66 11.50 -10.04
N GLY A 225 11.71 12.61 -9.32
CA GLY A 225 10.59 13.07 -8.47
C GLY A 225 9.36 13.55 -9.23
N ASN A 226 9.48 13.80 -10.53
CA ASN A 226 8.35 14.18 -11.38
C ASN A 226 7.60 12.97 -11.98
N LEU A 227 8.15 11.75 -11.85
CA LEU A 227 7.46 10.56 -12.34
C LEU A 227 6.33 10.17 -11.38
N PRO A 228 5.16 9.76 -11.93
CA PRO A 228 4.07 9.21 -11.14
C PRO A 228 4.50 7.99 -10.32
N CYS A 229 3.97 7.84 -9.12
CA CYS A 229 4.21 6.63 -8.34
C CYS A 229 3.60 5.41 -9.04
N LYS A 230 4.22 4.24 -8.85
CA LYS A 230 3.77 2.96 -9.41
C LYS A 230 2.29 2.66 -9.20
N ASN A 231 1.74 3.00 -8.04
CA ASN A 231 0.33 2.73 -7.74
C ASN A 231 -0.60 3.59 -8.61
N SER A 232 -0.25 4.86 -8.84
CA SER A 232 -1.01 5.76 -9.72
C SER A 232 -1.01 5.24 -11.16
N VAL A 233 0.16 4.84 -11.68
CA VAL A 233 0.27 4.25 -13.03
C VAL A 233 -0.54 2.97 -13.13
N SER A 234 -0.48 2.11 -12.12
CA SER A 234 -1.24 0.86 -12.07
C SER A 234 -2.76 1.09 -12.06
N ASN A 235 -3.23 2.12 -11.34
CA ASN A 235 -4.64 2.47 -11.32
C ASN A 235 -5.11 3.01 -12.67
N GLU A 236 -4.29 3.85 -13.32
CA GLU A 236 -4.61 4.34 -14.67
C GLU A 236 -4.64 3.19 -15.69
N ARG A 237 -3.74 2.19 -15.57
CA ARG A 237 -3.80 0.96 -16.39
C ARG A 237 -5.13 0.24 -16.23
N ILE A 238 -5.60 0.05 -14.98
CA ILE A 238 -6.90 -0.57 -14.71
C ILE A 238 -8.03 0.24 -15.34
N ALA A 239 -8.03 1.56 -15.17
CA ALA A 239 -9.06 2.44 -15.75
C ALA A 239 -9.07 2.38 -17.29
N ILE A 240 -7.90 2.29 -17.93
CA ILE A 240 -7.80 2.07 -19.38
C ILE A 240 -8.37 0.70 -19.75
N THR A 241 -8.00 -0.36 -19.04
CA THR A 241 -8.53 -1.71 -19.28
C THR A 241 -10.05 -1.76 -19.11
N ASP A 242 -10.60 -1.12 -18.08
CA ASP A 242 -12.05 -1.06 -17.86
C ASP A 242 -12.77 -0.32 -18.99
N ASN A 243 -12.17 0.76 -19.51
CA ASN A 243 -12.70 1.48 -20.68
C ASN A 243 -12.58 0.63 -21.96
N MET A 244 -11.45 -0.05 -22.18
CA MET A 244 -11.29 -0.98 -23.31
C MET A 244 -12.29 -2.13 -23.25
N ASN A 245 -12.57 -2.68 -22.07
CA ASN A 245 -13.56 -3.75 -21.91
C ASN A 245 -14.99 -3.32 -22.24
N GLN A 246 -15.28 -2.00 -22.24
CA GLN A 246 -16.57 -1.46 -22.71
C GLN A 246 -16.63 -1.32 -24.23
N LEU A 247 -15.48 -1.19 -24.90
CA LEU A 247 -15.36 -1.00 -26.34
C LEU A 247 -15.05 -2.29 -27.12
N ILE A 248 -14.37 -3.23 -26.46
CA ILE A 248 -13.99 -4.54 -26.98
C ILE A 248 -14.36 -5.54 -25.92
N LYS A 249 -15.44 -6.27 -26.16
CA LYS A 249 -15.95 -7.27 -25.22
C LYS A 249 -15.00 -8.47 -25.14
N ILE A 250 -14.23 -8.56 -24.07
CA ILE A 250 -13.43 -9.75 -23.76
C ILE A 250 -14.30 -10.74 -22.97
N SER A 251 -14.72 -11.82 -23.62
CA SER A 251 -15.50 -12.89 -23.00
C SER A 251 -14.60 -13.94 -22.36
N LEU A 252 -14.70 -14.12 -21.03
CA LEU A 252 -14.10 -15.27 -20.35
C LEU A 252 -15.07 -16.45 -20.38
N VAL A 253 -14.74 -17.48 -21.17
CA VAL A 253 -15.55 -18.69 -21.26
C VAL A 253 -15.08 -19.74 -20.26
N ASN A 254 -16.03 -20.30 -19.48
CA ASN A 254 -15.76 -21.47 -18.65
C ASN A 254 -16.02 -22.76 -19.42
N MET A 255 -14.95 -23.46 -19.76
CA MET A 255 -14.97 -24.63 -20.66
C MET A 255 -15.64 -25.88 -20.08
N ASN A 256 -16.00 -25.87 -18.78
CA ASN A 256 -16.70 -27.01 -18.15
C ASN A 256 -18.23 -27.00 -18.39
N ARG A 257 -18.79 -25.94 -18.99
CA ARG A 257 -20.22 -25.82 -19.27
C ARG A 257 -20.44 -25.45 -20.74
N ARG A 258 -20.72 -26.47 -21.57
CA ARG A 258 -20.90 -26.34 -23.02
C ARG A 258 -22.00 -25.34 -23.39
N ASP A 259 -23.10 -25.36 -22.64
CA ASP A 259 -24.31 -24.59 -22.89
C ASP A 259 -24.13 -23.07 -22.72
N LYS A 260 -22.98 -22.63 -22.16
CA LYS A 260 -22.65 -21.21 -21.92
C LYS A 260 -21.75 -20.59 -22.98
N LEU A 261 -21.18 -21.39 -23.89
CA LEU A 261 -20.26 -20.88 -24.91
C LEU A 261 -21.01 -20.06 -25.97
N GLU A 262 -22.11 -20.59 -26.49
CA GLU A 262 -22.98 -19.87 -27.45
C GLU A 262 -23.64 -18.64 -26.83
N GLU A 263 -24.02 -18.70 -25.54
CA GLU A 263 -24.57 -17.56 -24.79
C GLU A 263 -23.52 -16.45 -24.57
N ALA A 264 -22.26 -16.80 -24.34
CA ALA A 264 -21.17 -15.84 -24.13
C ALA A 264 -20.68 -15.18 -25.44
N LEU A 265 -20.80 -15.89 -26.57
CA LEU A 265 -20.47 -15.42 -27.91
C LEU A 265 -21.64 -14.73 -28.63
N GLY A 266 -22.76 -14.50 -27.93
CA GLY A 266 -24.00 -13.98 -28.53
C GLY A 266 -23.78 -12.82 -29.50
N SER A 267 -24.55 -12.85 -30.61
CA SER A 267 -24.49 -11.91 -31.73
C SER A 267 -24.57 -10.46 -31.25
N ASP A 268 -23.44 -9.77 -31.29
CA ASP A 268 -23.36 -8.32 -31.14
C ASP A 268 -23.08 -7.72 -32.51
N GLU A 269 -24.10 -7.70 -33.37
CA GLU A 269 -24.05 -7.03 -34.69
C GLU A 269 -23.85 -5.50 -34.57
N SER A 270 -23.81 -4.95 -33.35
CA SER A 270 -23.80 -3.50 -33.12
C SER A 270 -22.42 -2.83 -33.18
N GLU A 271 -21.31 -3.57 -33.07
CA GLU A 271 -19.94 -3.02 -33.05
C GLU A 271 -19.37 -2.70 -34.45
N PHE A 272 -19.88 -3.32 -35.52
CA PHE A 272 -19.31 -3.19 -36.88
C PHE A 272 -19.66 -1.87 -37.62
N ARG A 273 -20.44 -0.97 -37.01
CA ARG A 273 -20.88 0.29 -37.64
C ARG A 273 -20.15 1.52 -37.13
N ASN A 274 -18.88 1.41 -36.72
CA ASN A 274 -18.08 2.61 -36.43
C ASN A 274 -17.54 3.21 -37.75
N PRO A 275 -18.06 4.37 -38.21
CA PRO A 275 -17.66 4.97 -39.48
C PRO A 275 -16.20 5.44 -39.51
N GLU A 276 -15.58 5.70 -38.36
CA GLU A 276 -14.16 6.08 -38.28
C GLU A 276 -13.26 4.88 -38.64
N ILE A 277 -13.56 3.71 -38.07
CA ILE A 277 -12.81 2.47 -38.34
C ILE A 277 -12.95 2.08 -39.82
N THR A 278 -14.16 2.17 -40.37
CA THR A 278 -14.37 1.82 -41.79
C THR A 278 -13.63 2.79 -42.71
N ARG A 279 -13.61 4.09 -42.38
CA ARG A 279 -12.90 5.08 -43.18
C ARG A 279 -11.39 4.88 -43.15
N GLU A 280 -10.82 4.56 -41.99
CA GLU A 280 -9.41 4.19 -41.87
C GLU A 280 -9.10 2.91 -42.67
N ALA A 281 -9.95 1.89 -42.61
CA ALA A 281 -9.79 0.68 -43.41
C ALA A 281 -9.83 0.95 -44.93
N ILE A 282 -10.71 1.85 -45.40
CA ILE A 282 -10.77 2.28 -46.80
C ILE A 282 -9.49 3.05 -47.19
N ASP A 283 -9.04 3.99 -46.36
CA ASP A 283 -7.84 4.79 -46.64
C ASP A 283 -6.59 3.91 -46.73
N ILE A 284 -6.54 2.83 -45.93
CA ILE A 284 -5.43 1.89 -45.88
C ILE A 284 -5.46 0.86 -47.02
N MET A 285 -6.61 0.21 -47.24
CA MET A 285 -6.70 -0.94 -48.14
C MET A 285 -7.27 -0.61 -49.52
N GLY A 286 -7.96 0.52 -49.66
CA GLY A 286 -8.72 0.88 -50.85
C GLY A 286 -10.08 0.18 -50.93
N ILE A 287 -10.95 0.72 -51.79
CA ILE A 287 -12.30 0.19 -52.03
C ILE A 287 -12.21 -1.07 -52.92
N ASN A 288 -13.05 -2.08 -52.65
CA ASN A 288 -13.13 -3.35 -53.39
C ASN A 288 -11.84 -4.19 -53.37
N THR A 289 -11.02 -4.04 -52.34
CA THR A 289 -9.81 -4.86 -52.16
C THR A 289 -10.14 -6.13 -51.39
N THR A 290 -9.70 -7.29 -51.90
CA THR A 290 -9.75 -8.55 -51.15
C THR A 290 -8.80 -8.49 -49.96
N ILE A 291 -9.33 -8.77 -48.78
CA ILE A 291 -8.57 -8.83 -47.53
C ILE A 291 -7.97 -10.23 -47.40
N HIS A 292 -6.64 -10.31 -47.48
CA HIS A 292 -5.91 -11.54 -47.23
C HIS A 292 -5.63 -11.64 -45.74
N LEU A 293 -6.26 -12.61 -45.07
CA LEU A 293 -6.19 -12.82 -43.64
C LEU A 293 -5.42 -14.10 -43.33
N ARG A 294 -4.30 -13.97 -42.61
CA ARG A 294 -3.49 -15.11 -42.17
C ARG A 294 -3.86 -15.52 -40.75
N VAL A 295 -4.25 -16.76 -40.56
CA VAL A 295 -4.51 -17.38 -39.26
C VAL A 295 -3.31 -18.22 -38.86
N SER A 296 -2.77 -17.98 -37.67
CA SER A 296 -1.66 -18.76 -37.11
C SER A 296 -2.00 -19.19 -35.70
N SER A 297 -1.73 -20.45 -35.38
CA SER A 297 -1.85 -20.99 -34.04
C SER A 297 -0.54 -21.65 -33.65
N ASP A 298 -0.10 -21.37 -32.43
CA ASP A 298 1.11 -21.93 -31.88
C ASP A 298 0.97 -22.14 -30.36
N GLU A 299 1.66 -23.17 -29.86
CA GLU A 299 1.85 -23.40 -28.43
C GLU A 299 3.00 -22.50 -27.96
N CYS A 300 2.66 -21.27 -27.56
CA CYS A 300 3.62 -20.28 -27.11
C CYS A 300 3.71 -20.21 -25.57
N ASN A 301 4.91 -19.94 -25.07
CA ASN A 301 5.08 -19.44 -23.71
C ASN A 301 4.71 -17.95 -23.70
N VAL A 302 3.59 -17.59 -23.06
CA VAL A 302 3.20 -16.19 -22.89
C VAL A 302 3.73 -15.74 -21.52
N GLU A 303 4.75 -14.88 -21.53
CA GLU A 303 5.50 -14.43 -20.34
C GLU A 303 6.07 -15.60 -19.49
N CYS A 304 5.57 -15.78 -18.26
CA CYS A 304 5.93 -16.82 -17.29
C CYS A 304 4.95 -18.00 -17.28
N LYS A 305 3.98 -18.03 -18.21
CA LYS A 305 2.96 -19.08 -18.28
C LYS A 305 3.27 -20.07 -19.40
N ILE A 306 3.61 -21.29 -18.97
CA ILE A 306 3.92 -22.43 -19.85
C ILE A 306 2.59 -23.07 -20.30
N LYS A 307 2.52 -23.62 -21.53
CA LYS A 307 1.38 -24.39 -22.10
C LYS A 307 0.11 -23.55 -22.32
N HIS A 308 0.20 -22.53 -23.14
CA HIS A 308 -0.97 -21.82 -23.65
C HIS A 308 -1.03 -21.97 -25.18
N VAL A 309 -2.21 -22.26 -25.71
CA VAL A 309 -2.45 -22.20 -27.15
C VAL A 309 -2.92 -20.79 -27.47
N MET A 310 -2.23 -20.14 -28.42
CA MET A 310 -2.57 -18.81 -28.88
C MET A 310 -2.96 -18.85 -30.36
N ILE A 311 -4.08 -18.22 -30.70
CA ILE A 311 -4.49 -18.01 -32.09
C ILE A 311 -4.37 -16.54 -32.42
N THR A 312 -3.66 -16.28 -33.50
CA THR A 312 -3.32 -14.95 -33.99
C THR A 312 -3.76 -14.77 -35.44
N PHE A 313 -4.08 -13.53 -35.78
CA PHE A 313 -4.40 -13.09 -37.11
C PHE A 313 -3.45 -12.01 -37.59
N MET A 314 -3.19 -12.00 -38.88
CA MET A 314 -2.47 -10.92 -39.53
C MET A 314 -3.14 -10.58 -40.86
N ILE A 315 -3.33 -9.29 -41.12
CA ILE A 315 -3.81 -8.79 -42.40
C ILE A 315 -2.59 -8.69 -43.35
N LEU A 316 -2.55 -9.55 -44.36
CA LEU A 316 -1.42 -9.67 -45.28
C LEU A 316 -1.31 -8.53 -46.29
N ASN A 317 -2.38 -7.75 -46.49
CA ASN A 317 -2.40 -6.60 -47.39
C ASN A 317 -1.31 -5.56 -47.02
N HIS A 318 -0.91 -5.49 -45.75
CA HIS A 318 0.19 -4.68 -45.25
C HIS A 318 1.56 -5.35 -45.43
N LYS A 319 2.04 -5.39 -46.68
CA LYS A 319 3.30 -6.08 -47.03
C LYS A 319 4.52 -5.62 -46.24
N GLU A 320 4.59 -4.34 -45.88
CA GLU A 320 5.75 -3.77 -45.16
C GLU A 320 5.79 -4.15 -43.68
N HIS A 321 4.70 -4.69 -43.13
CA HIS A 321 4.54 -4.87 -41.69
C HIS A 321 4.45 -6.33 -41.22
N HIS A 322 4.68 -7.30 -42.10
CA HIS A 322 4.56 -8.73 -41.76
C HIS A 322 5.43 -9.18 -40.58
N HIS A 323 6.56 -8.50 -40.36
CA HIS A 323 7.51 -8.81 -39.29
C HIS A 323 7.26 -8.03 -37.99
N HIS A 324 6.32 -7.06 -37.99
CA HIS A 324 6.02 -6.24 -36.83
C HIS A 324 4.95 -6.89 -35.97
N ALA A 325 5.27 -7.13 -34.70
CA ALA A 325 4.37 -7.78 -33.74
C ALA A 325 3.02 -7.04 -33.56
N ASP A 326 3.01 -5.72 -33.75
CA ASP A 326 1.80 -4.88 -33.63
C ASP A 326 0.71 -5.23 -34.67
N TYR A 327 1.06 -5.99 -35.71
CA TYR A 327 0.14 -6.45 -36.76
C TYR A 327 -0.30 -7.91 -36.59
N HIS A 328 0.07 -8.54 -35.46
CA HIS A 328 -0.37 -9.88 -35.07
C HIS A 328 -1.43 -9.76 -33.96
N TYR A 329 -2.69 -9.92 -34.34
CA TYR A 329 -3.84 -9.75 -33.45
C TYR A 329 -4.23 -11.07 -32.79
N THR A 330 -4.19 -11.15 -31.47
CA THR A 330 -4.60 -12.36 -30.72
C THR A 330 -6.10 -12.39 -30.53
N THR A 331 -6.76 -13.47 -30.96
CA THR A 331 -8.21 -13.66 -30.81
C THR A 331 -8.55 -14.70 -29.75
N VAL A 332 -7.75 -15.76 -29.62
CA VAL A 332 -7.98 -16.84 -28.64
C VAL A 332 -6.71 -17.09 -27.84
N LEU A 333 -6.86 -17.15 -26.52
CA LEU A 333 -5.81 -17.57 -25.60
C LEU A 333 -6.35 -18.64 -24.65
N TYR A 334 -5.85 -19.86 -24.81
CA TYR A 334 -6.33 -21.03 -24.07
C TYR A 334 -5.26 -21.56 -23.09
N PRO A 335 -5.52 -21.54 -21.76
CA PRO A 335 -4.56 -21.99 -20.75
C PRO A 335 -4.69 -23.50 -20.49
N GLN A 336 -4.10 -24.36 -21.32
CA GLN A 336 -3.95 -25.79 -21.07
C GLN A 336 -3.07 -26.49 -22.12
N THR A 337 -2.62 -27.71 -21.80
CA THR A 337 -1.94 -28.60 -22.76
C THR A 337 -2.88 -29.01 -23.89
N GLU A 338 -2.42 -28.96 -25.14
CA GLU A 338 -3.13 -29.44 -26.33
C GLU A 338 -3.69 -30.87 -26.17
N LYS A 339 -4.94 -31.00 -25.74
CA LYS A 339 -5.72 -32.21 -25.99
C LYS A 339 -6.56 -31.95 -27.22
N TYR A 340 -6.27 -32.68 -28.31
CA TYR A 340 -6.90 -32.49 -29.62
C TYR A 340 -8.43 -32.34 -29.55
N ASN A 341 -9.12 -33.28 -28.90
CA ASN A 341 -10.58 -33.25 -28.77
C ASN A 341 -11.12 -32.01 -28.03
N ILE A 342 -10.32 -31.47 -27.10
CA ILE A 342 -10.70 -30.24 -26.37
C ILE A 342 -10.48 -29.04 -27.29
N LEU A 343 -9.35 -28.95 -27.98
CA LEU A 343 -9.08 -27.88 -28.94
C LEU A 343 -10.10 -27.81 -30.08
N GLU A 344 -10.41 -28.95 -30.69
CA GLU A 344 -11.42 -29.06 -31.73
C GLU A 344 -12.77 -28.51 -31.26
N PHE A 345 -13.23 -28.92 -30.08
CA PHE A 345 -14.47 -28.41 -29.49
C PHE A 345 -14.43 -26.90 -29.22
N ILE A 346 -13.30 -26.39 -28.71
CA ILE A 346 -13.15 -24.98 -28.33
C ILE A 346 -13.12 -24.06 -29.55
N LEU A 347 -12.45 -24.50 -30.61
CA LEU A 347 -12.22 -23.70 -31.80
C LEU A 347 -13.34 -23.84 -32.84
N ASN A 348 -14.26 -24.80 -32.67
CA ASN A 348 -15.35 -25.03 -33.61
C ASN A 348 -16.22 -23.78 -33.88
N PRO A 349 -16.68 -23.00 -32.88
CA PRO A 349 -17.45 -21.78 -33.14
C PRO A 349 -16.64 -20.75 -33.94
N PHE A 350 -15.37 -20.61 -33.58
CA PHE A 350 -14.43 -19.72 -34.25
C PHE A 350 -14.20 -20.10 -35.72
N PHE A 351 -14.10 -21.40 -36.03
CA PHE A 351 -13.99 -21.86 -37.41
C PHE A 351 -15.28 -21.66 -38.20
N ASN A 352 -16.44 -21.83 -37.58
CA ASN A 352 -17.73 -21.53 -38.22
C ASN A 352 -17.82 -20.05 -38.60
N GLU A 353 -17.37 -19.15 -37.72
CA GLU A 353 -17.30 -17.71 -38.01
C GLU A 353 -16.34 -17.41 -39.18
N LEU A 354 -15.15 -18.03 -39.20
CA LEU A 354 -14.21 -17.87 -40.31
C LEU A 354 -14.75 -18.40 -41.64
N GLN A 355 -15.46 -19.53 -41.61
CA GLN A 355 -16.10 -20.08 -42.80
C GLN A 355 -17.20 -19.14 -43.29
N SER A 356 -18.04 -18.64 -42.39
CA SER A 356 -19.06 -17.64 -42.72
C SER A 356 -18.43 -16.37 -43.33
N LEU A 357 -17.33 -15.87 -42.77
CA LEU A 357 -16.62 -14.68 -43.28
C LEU A 357 -16.09 -14.89 -44.71
N LYS A 358 -15.64 -16.10 -45.02
CA LYS A 358 -15.15 -16.47 -46.36
C LYS A 358 -16.28 -16.66 -47.36
N GLU A 359 -17.42 -17.21 -46.93
CA GLU A 359 -18.53 -17.60 -47.81
C GLU A 359 -19.54 -16.47 -48.04
N ASN A 360 -19.83 -15.67 -47.01
CA ASN A 360 -20.97 -14.73 -47.03
C ASN A 360 -20.57 -13.28 -47.32
N GLU A 361 -19.28 -12.98 -47.49
CA GLU A 361 -18.72 -11.61 -47.58
C GLU A 361 -19.15 -10.74 -46.36
N LEU A 362 -18.42 -9.66 -46.05
CA LEU A 362 -18.79 -8.79 -44.91
C LEU A 362 -19.29 -7.45 -45.43
N GLU A 363 -20.58 -7.15 -45.22
CA GLU A 363 -21.12 -5.82 -45.53
C GLU A 363 -20.90 -4.86 -44.36
N ALA A 364 -20.00 -3.90 -44.53
CA ALA A 364 -19.71 -2.86 -43.54
C ALA A 364 -19.69 -1.48 -44.20
N ALA A 365 -20.51 -0.56 -43.67
CA ALA A 365 -20.73 0.79 -44.21
C ALA A 365 -21.05 0.82 -45.72
N GLU A 366 -21.95 -0.06 -46.16
CA GLU A 366 -22.38 -0.18 -47.58
C GLU A 366 -21.26 -0.66 -48.53
N ILE A 367 -20.13 -1.11 -47.99
CA ILE A 367 -19.04 -1.75 -48.73
C ILE A 367 -19.05 -3.24 -48.42
N LEU A 368 -18.99 -4.03 -49.48
CA LEU A 368 -18.84 -5.48 -49.44
C LEU A 368 -17.35 -5.82 -49.37
N TRP A 369 -16.93 -6.48 -48.29
CA TRP A 369 -15.55 -6.87 -48.08
C TRP A 369 -15.37 -8.37 -48.31
N ASN A 370 -14.41 -8.72 -49.17
CA ASN A 370 -14.12 -10.09 -49.55
C ASN A 370 -12.87 -10.58 -48.84
N PHE A 371 -12.87 -11.83 -48.36
CA PHE A 371 -11.78 -12.38 -47.57
C PHE A 371 -11.16 -13.61 -48.21
N GLU A 372 -9.83 -13.65 -48.23
CA GLU A 372 -9.05 -14.85 -48.50
C GLU A 372 -8.30 -15.28 -47.25
N LEU A 373 -8.48 -16.54 -46.85
CA LEU A 373 -7.86 -17.09 -45.66
C LEU A 373 -6.58 -17.86 -45.99
N TYR A 374 -5.51 -17.55 -45.27
CA TYR A 374 -4.22 -18.25 -45.31
C TYR A 374 -3.95 -18.88 -43.94
N PHE A 375 -3.62 -20.16 -43.88
CA PHE A 375 -3.30 -20.82 -42.62
C PHE A 375 -1.81 -21.09 -42.50
N SER A 376 -1.22 -20.75 -41.36
CA SER A 376 0.15 -21.12 -41.03
C SER A 376 0.23 -21.55 -39.57
N SER A 377 0.07 -22.84 -39.37
CA SER A 377 0.11 -23.42 -38.04
C SER A 377 0.82 -24.77 -38.09
N ASP A 378 1.05 -25.35 -36.92
CA ASP A 378 1.44 -26.75 -36.82
C ASP A 378 0.38 -27.68 -37.47
N TRP A 379 0.78 -28.92 -37.76
CA TRP A 379 -0.08 -29.87 -38.44
C TRP A 379 -1.36 -30.23 -37.65
N LYS A 380 -1.34 -30.20 -36.32
CA LYS A 380 -2.52 -30.52 -35.49
C LYS A 380 -3.55 -29.42 -35.66
N SER A 381 -3.10 -28.18 -35.58
CA SER A 381 -3.92 -27.01 -35.81
C SER A 381 -4.52 -27.02 -37.21
N LEU A 382 -3.70 -27.29 -38.25
CA LEU A 382 -4.19 -27.42 -39.63
C LEU A 382 -5.20 -28.57 -39.77
N ALA A 383 -5.01 -29.70 -39.09
CA ALA A 383 -5.96 -30.80 -39.11
C ALA A 383 -7.32 -30.42 -38.54
N ILE A 384 -7.35 -29.60 -37.48
CA ILE A 384 -8.60 -29.08 -36.92
C ILE A 384 -9.22 -28.04 -37.87
N CYS A 385 -8.45 -27.05 -38.34
CA CYS A 385 -8.96 -25.97 -39.19
C CYS A 385 -9.50 -26.46 -40.55
N LEU A 386 -8.80 -27.42 -41.17
CA LEU A 386 -9.04 -27.85 -42.54
C LEU A 386 -9.71 -29.23 -42.63
N GLY A 387 -9.98 -29.88 -41.49
CA GLY A 387 -10.54 -31.23 -41.43
C GLY A 387 -9.59 -32.30 -41.99
N LEU A 388 -8.27 -32.10 -41.89
CA LEU A 388 -7.29 -33.06 -42.39
C LEU A 388 -7.21 -34.26 -41.46
N ASN A 389 -6.90 -35.42 -42.03
CA ASN A 389 -6.69 -36.60 -41.22
C ASN A 389 -5.39 -36.49 -40.40
N GLY A 390 -5.40 -37.08 -39.22
CA GLY A 390 -4.19 -37.17 -38.39
C GLY A 390 -3.04 -37.91 -39.09
N PRO A 391 -1.79 -37.71 -38.66
CA PRO A 391 -0.57 -38.26 -39.27
C PRO A 391 -0.52 -39.79 -39.24
N THR A 392 -1.33 -40.43 -38.39
CA THR A 392 -1.47 -41.88 -38.31
C THR A 392 -2.61 -42.43 -39.17
N SER A 393 -3.32 -41.59 -39.91
CA SER A 393 -4.38 -42.01 -40.82
C SER A 393 -3.80 -42.56 -42.12
N ASN A 394 -4.53 -43.50 -42.73
CA ASN A 394 -4.18 -44.03 -44.05
C ASN A 394 -4.17 -42.95 -45.15
N TYR A 395 -4.87 -41.83 -44.94
CA TYR A 395 -4.91 -40.68 -45.85
C TYR A 395 -4.43 -39.41 -45.15
N PHE A 396 -3.17 -39.41 -44.68
CA PHE A 396 -2.62 -38.31 -43.89
C PHE A 396 -2.28 -37.05 -44.70
N CYS A 397 -2.02 -37.18 -46.01
CA CYS A 397 -1.72 -36.05 -46.88
C CYS A 397 -3.04 -35.47 -47.43
N PRO A 398 -3.24 -34.13 -47.38
CA PRO A 398 -4.36 -33.44 -48.03
C PRO A 398 -4.45 -33.72 -49.53
#